data_AF-A0A517YIF5-F1
#
_entry.id   AF-A0A517YIF5-F1
#
_cell.length_a   1.000
_cell.length_b   1.000
_cell.length_c   1.000
_cell.angle_alpha   90.00
_cell.angle_beta   90.00
_cell.angle_gamma   90.00
#
_symmetry.space_group_name_H-M   'P 1'
#
loop_
_entity.id
_entity.type
_entity.pdbx_description
1 polymer ?
#
loop_
_entity_poly.entity_id
_entity_poly.type
_entity_poly.pdbx_seq_one_letter_code
_entity_poly.pdbx_strand_id
1 'polypeptide(L)'
;MSPPKLILCERTPRWLAAWRLALPDSRWSLLSSAVSLAQCETQLQESPESVAAVHVNEQNLSTVIPILHRWRRDFPAARFLALCSSDVAQKVPAVALLQDAGVLLVIDRLEQLPAATRLVQRHLRRHVATSTALPTTIWQRIPWPRFAVSTTPVIN
;
A
#
# COMPACT_ATOMS: atom_id res chain seq x y z
N MET A 1 -7.89 -13.16 8.56
CA MET A 1 -7.01 -12.04 8.19
C MET A 1 -7.89 -10.90 7.73
N SER A 2 -7.61 -9.67 8.17
CA SER A 2 -8.36 -8.48 7.77
C SER A 2 -8.05 -8.13 6.31
N PRO A 3 -8.97 -7.49 5.57
CA PRO A 3 -8.71 -7.08 4.19
C PRO A 3 -7.61 -6.00 4.14
N PRO A 4 -6.82 -5.95 3.04
CA PRO A 4 -5.82 -4.92 2.82
C PRO A 4 -6.48 -3.54 2.87
N LYS A 5 -5.87 -2.65 3.65
CA LYS A 5 -6.38 -1.32 3.94
C LYS A 5 -5.27 -0.28 3.78
N LEU A 6 -5.67 0.96 3.98
CA LEU A 6 -4.86 2.13 3.90
C LEU A 6 -4.71 2.71 5.31
N ILE A 7 -3.53 2.54 5.89
CA ILE A 7 -3.23 2.88 7.28
C ILE A 7 -2.54 4.24 7.30
N LEU A 8 -3.19 5.24 7.87
CA LEU A 8 -2.63 6.57 8.07
C LEU A 8 -1.97 6.67 9.45
N CYS A 9 -0.65 6.69 9.46
CA CYS A 9 0.17 6.71 10.68
C CYS A 9 0.57 8.15 10.96
N GLU A 10 -0.37 8.91 11.51
CA GLU A 10 -0.26 10.34 11.79
C GLU A 10 -0.81 10.68 13.17
N ARG A 11 -0.22 11.68 13.83
CA ARG A 11 -0.66 12.11 15.17
C ARG A 11 -1.84 13.09 15.11
N THR A 12 -1.93 13.87 14.04
CA THR A 12 -3.02 14.81 13.78
C THR A 12 -3.90 14.24 12.67
N PRO A 13 -5.22 14.47 12.63
CA PRO A 13 -6.11 13.85 11.64
C PRO A 13 -6.11 14.56 10.27
N ARG A 14 -5.01 15.24 9.92
CA ARG A 14 -4.95 16.15 8.76
C ARG A 14 -5.05 15.36 7.45
N TRP A 15 -4.24 14.31 7.30
CA TRP A 15 -4.21 13.52 6.07
C TRP A 15 -5.43 12.60 5.99
N LEU A 16 -5.97 12.15 7.12
CA LEU A 16 -7.22 11.40 7.19
C LEU A 16 -8.38 12.21 6.63
N ALA A 17 -8.52 13.46 7.04
CA ALA A 17 -9.52 14.35 6.49
C ALA A 17 -9.31 14.56 4.98
N ALA A 18 -8.07 14.82 4.55
CA ALA A 18 -7.76 15.04 3.15
C ALA A 18 -8.03 13.81 2.26
N TRP A 19 -7.74 12.60 2.74
CA TRP A 19 -8.04 11.36 2.02
C TRP A 19 -9.51 10.99 2.01
N ARG A 20 -10.27 11.33 3.05
CA ARG A 20 -11.73 11.20 3.03
C ARG A 20 -12.35 12.06 1.92
N LEU A 21 -11.83 13.27 1.71
CA LEU A 21 -12.29 14.14 0.63
C LEU A 21 -11.87 13.63 -0.77
N ALA A 22 -10.72 12.95 -0.86
CA ALA A 22 -10.21 12.43 -2.13
C ALA A 22 -10.80 11.06 -2.53
N LEU A 23 -11.42 10.34 -1.59
CA LEU A 23 -11.98 9.01 -1.79
C LEU A 23 -13.52 9.05 -1.82
N PRO A 24 -14.16 8.29 -2.73
CA PRO A 24 -15.61 8.13 -2.68
C PRO A 24 -16.03 7.36 -1.41
N ASP A 25 -17.20 7.71 -0.84
CA ASP A 25 -17.72 7.18 0.44
C ASP A 25 -17.67 5.66 0.55
N SER A 26 -17.96 4.96 -0.56
CA SER A 26 -17.89 3.49 -0.67
C SER A 26 -16.55 2.86 -0.31
N ARG A 27 -15.47 3.66 -0.22
CA ARG A 27 -14.10 3.19 0.07
C ARG A 27 -13.59 3.58 1.45
N TRP A 28 -14.39 4.25 2.28
CA TRP A 28 -13.96 4.67 3.61
C TRP A 28 -13.65 3.50 4.55
N SER A 29 -14.26 2.33 4.34
CA SER A 29 -13.94 1.10 5.09
C SER A 29 -12.52 0.59 4.86
N LEU A 30 -11.86 1.03 3.78
CA LEU A 30 -10.47 0.72 3.48
C LEU A 30 -9.50 1.71 4.12
N LEU A 31 -9.97 2.71 4.87
CA LEU A 31 -9.14 3.73 5.50
C LEU A 31 -9.10 3.53 7.01
N SER A 32 -7.91 3.40 7.58
CA SER A 32 -7.70 3.35 9.02
C SER A 32 -6.68 4.41 9.45
N SER A 33 -6.75 4.82 10.72
CA SER A 33 -5.80 5.76 11.32
C SER A 33 -5.07 5.07 12.47
N ALA A 34 -3.81 5.42 12.65
CA ALA A 34 -2.95 5.00 13.76
C ALA A 34 -2.23 6.24 14.28
N VAL A 35 -2.37 6.54 15.59
CA VAL A 35 -1.78 7.74 16.19
C VAL A 35 -0.31 7.57 16.58
N SER A 36 0.25 6.37 16.36
CA SER A 36 1.64 6.03 16.64
C SER A 36 2.17 4.98 15.67
N LEU A 37 3.50 4.90 15.55
CA LEU A 37 4.16 3.86 14.76
C LEU A 37 3.88 2.45 15.31
N ALA A 38 3.76 2.29 16.63
CA ALA A 38 3.40 1.00 17.23
C ALA A 38 1.98 0.54 16.81
N GLN A 39 1.00 1.44 16.82
CA GLN A 39 -0.35 1.11 16.34
C GLN A 39 -0.37 0.82 14.84
N CYS A 40 0.44 1.55 14.06
CA CYS A 40 0.63 1.31 12.63
C CYS A 40 1.14 -0.12 12.38
N GLU A 41 2.14 -0.55 13.16
CA GLU A 41 2.71 -1.89 13.11
C GLU A 41 1.69 -2.97 13.49
N THR A 42 0.92 -2.78 14.56
CA THR A 42 -0.18 -3.71 14.92
C THR A 42 -1.18 -3.86 13.77
N GLN A 43 -1.57 -2.76 13.11
CA GLN A 43 -2.49 -2.83 11.98
C GLN A 43 -1.86 -3.48 10.74
N LEU A 44 -0.55 -3.34 10.54
CA LEU A 44 0.18 -4.08 9.49
C LEU A 44 0.25 -5.58 9.81
N GLN A 45 0.40 -5.98 11.07
CA GLN A 45 0.36 -7.40 11.46
C GLN A 45 -1.00 -8.04 11.17
N GLU A 46 -2.10 -7.31 11.41
CA GLU A 46 -3.46 -7.77 11.09
C GLU A 46 -3.70 -7.91 9.58
N SER A 47 -3.01 -7.08 8.78
CA SER A 47 -3.19 -6.96 7.34
C SER A 47 -1.86 -6.61 6.64
N PRO A 48 -0.97 -7.60 6.43
CA PRO A 48 0.41 -7.41 5.96
C PRO A 48 0.56 -6.88 4.53
N GLU A 49 -0.54 -6.86 3.78
CA GLU A 49 -0.58 -6.42 2.39
C GLU A 49 -1.08 -4.97 2.26
N SER A 50 -1.29 -4.29 3.39
CA SER A 50 -1.80 -2.92 3.45
C SER A 50 -0.80 -1.90 2.92
N VAL A 51 -1.30 -0.70 2.62
CA VAL A 51 -0.43 0.46 2.42
C VAL A 51 -0.40 1.26 3.71
N ALA A 52 0.79 1.55 4.22
CA ALA A 52 0.98 2.45 5.35
C ALA A 52 1.53 3.80 4.87
N ALA A 53 0.85 4.90 5.19
CA ALA A 53 1.35 6.25 4.95
C ALA A 53 1.75 6.86 6.29
N VAL A 54 3.04 7.15 6.45
CA VAL A 54 3.63 7.56 7.72
C VAL A 54 3.92 9.06 7.69
N HIS A 55 3.46 9.78 8.71
CA HIS A 55 3.80 11.19 8.87
C HIS A 55 5.26 11.36 9.30
N VAL A 56 6.02 12.10 8.50
CA VAL A 56 7.45 12.35 8.69
C VAL A 56 7.70 13.86 8.79
N ASN A 57 8.40 14.26 9.85
CA ASN A 57 8.89 15.62 10.05
C ASN A 57 10.36 15.55 10.50
N GLU A 58 11.00 16.71 10.65
CA GLU A 58 12.42 16.75 11.05
C GLU A 58 12.69 16.09 12.40
N GLN A 59 11.73 16.19 13.32
CA GLN A 59 11.85 15.69 14.69
C GLN A 59 11.80 14.16 14.77
N ASN A 60 11.11 13.51 13.83
CA ASN A 60 10.90 12.06 13.86
C ASN A 60 11.62 11.30 12.75
N LEU A 61 12.27 11.98 11.80
CA LEU A 61 12.93 11.35 10.65
C LEU A 61 13.91 10.26 11.06
N SER A 62 14.79 10.54 12.03
CA SER A 62 15.80 9.58 12.53
C SER A 62 15.18 8.33 13.17
N THR A 63 13.97 8.44 13.70
CA THR A 63 13.22 7.31 14.27
C THR A 63 12.44 6.54 13.22
N VAL A 64 11.86 7.24 12.23
CA VAL A 64 11.00 6.62 11.20
C VAL A 64 11.80 5.76 10.23
N ILE A 65 12.98 6.22 9.78
CA ILE A 65 13.82 5.50 8.81
C ILE A 65 14.14 4.05 9.23
N PRO A 66 14.71 3.77 10.42
CA PRO A 66 15.01 2.40 10.83
C PRO A 66 13.75 1.53 10.98
N ILE A 67 12.63 2.13 11.36
CA ILE A 67 11.34 1.42 11.47
C ILE A 67 10.83 1.03 10.08
N LEU A 68 10.91 1.92 9.09
CA LEU A 68 10.52 1.62 7.72
C LEU A 68 11.41 0.52 7.10
N HIS A 69 12.73 0.55 7.35
CA HIS A 69 13.62 -0.55 6.94
C HIS A 69 13.20 -1.89 7.54
N ARG A 70 12.87 -1.91 8.84
CA ARG A 70 12.36 -3.11 9.51
C ARG A 70 11.04 -3.57 8.88
N TRP A 71 10.07 -2.67 8.73
CA TRP A 71 8.77 -3.00 8.16
C TRP A 71 8.84 -3.48 6.72
N ARG A 72 9.76 -2.95 5.91
CA ARG A 72 10.00 -3.43 4.56
C ARG A 72 10.42 -4.90 4.53
N ARG A 73 11.21 -5.34 5.51
CA ARG A 73 11.64 -6.73 5.65
C ARG A 73 10.52 -7.60 6.23
N ASP A 74 9.85 -7.12 7.27
CA ASP A 74 8.88 -7.91 8.02
C ASP A 74 7.50 -7.98 7.31
N PHE A 75 7.17 -6.99 6.46
CA PHE A 75 5.93 -6.90 5.67
C PHE A 75 6.23 -6.66 4.18
N PRO A 76 6.81 -7.62 3.45
CA PRO A 76 7.28 -7.43 2.06
C PRO A 76 6.15 -7.12 1.05
N ALA A 77 4.91 -7.52 1.37
CA ALA A 77 3.73 -7.22 0.56
C ALA A 77 3.18 -5.81 0.81
N ALA A 78 3.52 -5.17 1.93
CA ALA A 78 3.09 -3.82 2.25
C ALA A 78 3.76 -2.79 1.34
N ARG A 79 3.13 -1.61 1.20
CA ARG A 79 3.73 -0.45 0.54
C ARG A 79 3.73 0.72 1.49
N PHE A 80 4.80 1.51 1.43
CA PHE A 80 5.00 2.63 2.34
C PHE A 80 4.96 3.95 1.57
N LEU A 81 4.24 4.92 2.12
CA LEU A 81 4.22 6.30 1.66
C LEU A 81 4.73 7.18 2.81
N ALA A 82 5.41 8.27 2.49
CA ALA A 82 5.79 9.28 3.49
C ALA A 82 4.91 10.52 3.30
N LEU A 83 4.31 10.99 4.39
CA LEU A 83 3.54 12.21 4.46
C LEU A 83 4.41 13.26 5.14
N CYS A 84 5.07 14.11 4.36
CA CYS A 84 6.08 15.03 4.85
C CYS A 84 5.51 16.43 5.11
N SER A 85 6.12 17.15 6.06
CA SER A 85 6.05 18.62 6.04
C SER A 85 6.91 19.17 4.91
N SER A 86 6.57 20.36 4.41
CA SER A 86 7.30 21.02 3.31
C SER A 86 8.81 21.12 3.56
N ASP A 87 9.21 21.32 4.81
CA ASP A 87 10.62 21.50 5.21
C ASP A 87 11.45 20.22 5.02
N VAL A 88 10.85 19.05 5.25
CA VAL A 88 11.52 17.76 5.03
C VAL A 88 11.60 17.43 3.55
N ALA A 89 10.52 17.66 2.81
CA ALA A 89 10.44 17.31 1.40
C ALA A 89 11.39 18.12 0.51
N GLN A 90 11.71 19.35 0.91
CA GLN A 90 12.69 20.20 0.20
C GLN A 90 14.14 19.77 0.45
N LYS A 91 14.41 18.96 1.47
CA LYS A 91 15.76 18.46 1.78
C LYS A 91 16.03 17.17 1.00
N VAL A 92 16.77 17.28 -0.10
CA VAL A 92 17.20 16.15 -0.95
C VAL A 92 17.75 14.96 -0.13
N PRO A 93 18.59 15.14 0.92
CA PRO A 93 19.08 14.02 1.71
C PRO A 93 17.96 13.24 2.42
N ALA A 94 16.91 13.93 2.89
CA ALA A 94 15.82 13.28 3.62
C ALA A 94 14.92 12.44 2.69
N VAL A 95 14.64 12.94 1.49
CA VAL A 95 13.87 12.19 0.48
C VAL A 95 14.60 10.94 0.04
N ALA A 96 15.92 11.03 -0.21
CA ALA A 96 16.75 9.87 -0.56
C ALA A 96 16.72 8.79 0.54
N LEU A 97 16.90 9.18 1.81
CA LEU A 97 16.83 8.25 2.94
C LEU A 97 15.47 7.54 3.04
N LEU A 98 14.36 8.27 2.82
CA LEU A 98 13.03 7.67 2.82
C LEU A 98 12.86 6.65 1.70
N GLN A 99 13.35 6.97 0.50
CA GLN A 99 13.30 6.06 -0.65
C GLN A 99 14.14 4.79 -0.41
N ASP A 100 15.35 4.94 0.15
CA ASP A 100 16.21 3.81 0.54
C ASP A 100 15.54 2.92 1.60
N ALA A 101 14.80 3.53 2.52
CA ALA A 101 13.98 2.83 3.51
C ALA A 101 12.75 2.09 2.91
N GLY A 102 12.50 2.23 1.61
CA GLY A 102 11.42 1.54 0.89
C GLY A 102 10.14 2.35 0.71
N VAL A 103 10.19 3.66 0.94
CA VAL A 103 9.05 4.55 0.63
C VAL A 103 8.89 4.66 -0.88
N LEU A 104 7.69 4.35 -1.36
CA LEU A 104 7.34 4.40 -2.78
C LEU A 104 7.09 5.83 -3.28
N LEU A 105 6.48 6.66 -2.42
CA LEU A 105 6.13 8.04 -2.76
C LEU A 105 6.21 8.91 -1.50
N VAL A 106 6.86 10.06 -1.65
CA VAL A 106 6.87 11.14 -0.67
C VAL A 106 5.82 12.17 -1.07
N ILE A 107 4.95 12.53 -0.13
CA ILE A 107 3.82 13.42 -0.32
C ILE A 107 4.00 14.60 0.64
N ASP A 108 4.22 15.80 0.11
CA ASP A 108 4.41 17.02 0.88
C ASP A 108 3.25 18.02 0.69
N ARG A 109 2.43 17.81 -0.34
CA ARG A 109 1.31 18.69 -0.70
C ARG A 109 0.03 17.89 -0.94
N LEU A 110 -1.10 18.51 -0.61
CA LEU A 110 -2.42 17.89 -0.83
C LEU A 110 -2.72 17.65 -2.31
N GLU A 111 -2.16 18.45 -3.21
CA GLU A 111 -2.30 18.32 -4.67
C GLU A 111 -1.75 16.99 -5.21
N GLN A 112 -0.84 16.34 -4.49
CA GLN A 112 -0.29 15.03 -4.87
C GLN A 112 -1.21 13.88 -4.45
N LEU A 113 -2.22 14.13 -3.60
CA LEU A 113 -3.10 13.08 -3.10
C LEU A 113 -3.83 12.32 -4.20
N PRO A 114 -4.37 12.93 -5.28
CA PRO A 114 -5.00 12.16 -6.35
C PRO A 114 -4.08 11.10 -6.97
N ALA A 115 -2.79 11.42 -7.16
CA ALA A 115 -1.81 10.46 -7.68
C ALA A 115 -1.54 9.35 -6.65
N ALA A 116 -1.33 9.71 -5.39
CA ALA A 116 -1.14 8.75 -4.29
C ALA A 116 -2.35 7.82 -4.14
N THR A 117 -3.56 8.36 -4.15
CA THR A 117 -4.81 7.62 -4.06
C THR A 117 -4.95 6.60 -5.19
N ARG A 118 -4.58 6.95 -6.42
CA ARG A 118 -4.57 5.99 -7.54
C ARG A 118 -3.61 4.83 -7.31
N LEU A 119 -2.40 5.10 -6.81
CA LEU A 119 -1.40 4.07 -6.48
C LEU A 119 -1.92 3.14 -5.37
N VAL A 120 -2.47 3.71 -4.31
CA VAL A 120 -3.07 2.96 -3.21
C VAL A 120 -4.21 2.07 -3.72
N GLN A 121 -5.17 2.64 -4.45
CA GLN A 121 -6.29 1.89 -4.98
C GLN A 121 -5.84 0.75 -5.90
N ARG A 122 -4.82 0.98 -6.73
CA ARG A 122 -4.24 -0.06 -7.58
C ARG A 122 -3.64 -1.20 -6.75
N HIS A 123 -2.90 -0.88 -5.69
CA HIS A 123 -2.32 -1.86 -4.78
C HIS A 123 -3.41 -2.70 -4.09
N LEU A 124 -4.37 -2.03 -3.45
CA LEU A 124 -5.45 -2.71 -2.72
C LEU A 124 -6.29 -3.61 -3.64
N ARG A 125 -6.60 -3.16 -4.87
CA ARG A 125 -7.35 -3.97 -5.85
C ARG A 125 -6.61 -5.26 -6.24
N ARG A 126 -5.28 -5.21 -6.37
CA ARG A 126 -4.49 -6.40 -6.73
C ARG A 126 -4.63 -7.49 -5.68
N HIS A 127 -4.56 -7.12 -4.41
CA HIS A 127 -4.64 -8.09 -3.31
C HIS A 127 -6.05 -8.61 -3.05
N VAL A 128 -7.08 -7.77 -3.22
CA VAL A 128 -8.48 -8.24 -3.16
C VAL A 128 -8.79 -9.28 -4.25
N ALA A 129 -8.27 -9.09 -5.46
CA ALA A 129 -8.49 -10.03 -6.56
C ALA A 129 -7.78 -11.39 -6.36
N THR A 130 -6.59 -11.39 -5.74
CA THR A 130 -5.82 -12.61 -5.49
C THR A 130 -6.48 -13.50 -4.43
N SER A 131 -7.15 -12.90 -3.44
CA SER A 131 -7.83 -13.62 -2.35
C SER A 131 -9.06 -14.41 -2.82
N THR A 132 -9.64 -14.07 -3.98
CA THR A 132 -10.95 -14.61 -4.40
C THR A 132 -10.94 -15.67 -5.51
N ALA A 133 -9.93 -15.80 -6.37
CA ALA A 133 -9.88 -16.91 -7.34
C ALA A 133 -8.59 -16.92 -8.17
N LEU A 134 -7.63 -17.79 -7.84
CA LEU A 134 -6.44 -17.99 -8.68
C LEU A 134 -6.50 -19.21 -9.62
N PRO A 135 -7.06 -20.38 -9.27
CA PRO A 135 -7.08 -21.47 -10.24
C PRO A 135 -8.06 -21.21 -11.39
N THR A 136 -9.31 -20.82 -11.10
CA THR A 136 -10.39 -20.79 -12.10
C THR A 136 -10.31 -19.63 -13.09
N THR A 137 -9.85 -18.45 -12.65
CA THR A 137 -9.88 -17.24 -13.49
C THR A 137 -8.79 -17.23 -14.56
N ILE A 138 -7.64 -17.85 -14.29
CA ILE A 138 -6.53 -17.94 -15.25
C ILE A 138 -6.92 -18.89 -16.39
N TRP A 139 -7.47 -20.07 -16.05
CA TRP A 139 -7.88 -21.05 -17.05
C TRP A 139 -9.00 -20.57 -18.00
N GLN A 140 -9.84 -19.63 -17.54
CA GLN A 140 -10.92 -19.07 -18.35
C GLN A 140 -10.49 -17.96 -19.33
N ARG A 141 -9.29 -17.38 -19.15
CA ARG A 141 -8.81 -16.25 -19.95
C ARG A 141 -7.66 -16.59 -20.90
N ILE A 142 -7.19 -17.83 -20.88
CA ILE A 142 -6.22 -18.32 -21.85
C ILE A 142 -6.97 -18.60 -23.16
N PRO A 143 -6.56 -18.00 -24.30
CA PRO A 143 -7.07 -18.40 -25.60
C PRO A 143 -6.49 -19.77 -25.92
N TRP A 144 -7.17 -20.83 -25.46
CA TRP A 144 -6.75 -22.19 -25.72
C TRP A 144 -6.69 -22.43 -27.22
N PRO A 145 -5.54 -22.86 -27.76
CA PRO A 145 -5.50 -23.33 -29.12
C PRO A 145 -6.44 -24.53 -29.26
N ARG A 146 -7.22 -24.57 -30.35
CA ARG A 146 -8.25 -25.61 -30.59
C ARG A 146 -7.73 -27.06 -30.59
N PHE A 147 -6.42 -27.26 -30.61
CA PHE A 147 -5.75 -28.56 -30.57
C PHE A 147 -5.44 -29.07 -29.16
N ALA A 148 -5.75 -28.33 -28.09
CA ALA A 148 -5.58 -28.79 -26.71
C ALA A 148 -6.68 -29.77 -26.23
N VAL A 149 -7.56 -30.22 -27.14
CA VAL A 149 -8.50 -31.31 -26.85
C VAL A 149 -7.74 -32.62 -26.99
N SER A 150 -7.56 -33.30 -25.86
CA SER A 150 -6.96 -34.63 -25.76
C SER A 150 -7.48 -35.57 -26.85
N THR A 151 -6.64 -35.88 -27.84
CA THR A 151 -6.82 -37.06 -28.68
C THR A 151 -6.56 -38.28 -27.84
N THR A 152 -7.64 -38.95 -27.41
CA THR A 152 -7.57 -40.31 -26.91
C THR A 152 -6.95 -41.18 -28.01
N PRO A 153 -5.85 -41.92 -27.76
CA PRO A 153 -5.34 -42.85 -28.75
C PRO A 153 -6.36 -43.98 -28.92
N VAL A 154 -6.90 -44.12 -30.13
CA VAL A 154 -7.63 -45.31 -30.55
C VAL A 154 -6.59 -46.40 -30.78
N ILE A 155 -6.54 -47.38 -29.89
CA ILE A 155 -5.76 -48.61 -30.06
C ILE A 155 -6.65 -49.56 -30.86
N ASN A 156 -6.24 -49.89 -32.09
CA ASN A 156 -6.66 -51.07 -32.83
C ASN A 156 -5.42 -51.87 -33.23
#